data_AF-A0A848WH42-F1
#
_entry.id   AF-A0A848WH42-F1
#
_cell.length_a   1.000
_cell.length_b   1.000
_cell.length_c   1.000
_cell.angle_alpha   90.00
_cell.angle_beta   90.00
_cell.angle_gamma   90.00
#
_symmetry.space_group_name_H-M   'P 1'
#
loop_
_entity.id
_entity.type
_entity.pdbx_description
1 polymer ?
#
loop_
_entity_poly.entity_id
_entity_poly.type
_entity_poly.pdbx_seq_one_letter_code
_entity_poly.pdbx_strand_id
1 'polypeptide(L)'
;MAPKDTPLPPYFNINPQAAASKLADPVTTTRFAKAATFAARGRDDLAKRGYAPDGQKRLRKFSTWEVCRYLIPVAAAHFRRVLKQHPDLPQGIGEGASKWFTLEEVLTLRDHFATEGAADREYRPYRPEGLPAKVLAVANFKGGVGKTSTCAHLAMSAALDGYKVLVIDLDSQGSMTSILGGKVEDEWKTAFPLMAKHFASHVQQENLVRKASGTAEITLDETL
;
A
#
# COMPACT_ATOMS: atom_id res chain seq x y z
N MET A 1 46.92 44.70 22.47
CA MET A 1 45.84 45.24 23.31
C MET A 1 44.68 44.25 23.20
N ALA A 2 44.46 43.45 24.25
CA ALA A 2 43.45 42.37 24.23
C ALA A 2 42.03 42.96 24.28
N PRO A 3 41.04 42.38 23.57
CA PRO A 3 39.67 42.87 23.61
C PRO A 3 39.06 42.63 25.01
N LYS A 4 38.43 43.68 25.56
CA LYS A 4 37.77 43.67 26.87
C LYS A 4 36.50 42.80 26.82
N ASP A 5 36.43 41.81 27.71
CA ASP A 5 35.21 41.09 28.03
C ASP A 5 34.13 42.07 28.50
N THR A 6 33.06 42.18 27.72
CA THR A 6 31.88 42.96 28.11
C THR A 6 30.98 42.05 28.94
N PRO A 7 30.61 42.40 30.19
CA PRO A 7 29.83 41.50 31.05
C PRO A 7 28.41 41.32 30.49
N LEU A 8 28.05 40.07 30.21
CA LEU A 8 26.72 39.70 29.70
C LEU A 8 25.62 39.93 30.77
N PRO A 9 24.36 40.21 30.37
CA PRO A 9 23.25 40.37 31.30
C PRO A 9 23.04 39.14 32.20
N PRO A 10 22.61 39.30 33.47
CA PRO A 10 22.63 38.24 34.49
C PRO A 10 21.73 37.02 34.21
N TYR A 11 20.77 37.13 33.29
CA TYR A 11 19.90 36.05 32.84
C TYR A 11 20.45 35.28 31.62
N PHE A 12 21.54 35.74 31.02
CA PHE A 12 22.27 35.05 29.95
C PHE A 12 23.61 34.54 30.48
N ASN A 13 23.56 33.64 31.48
CA ASN A 13 24.73 32.93 32.02
C ASN A 13 25.33 31.90 31.02
N ILE A 14 25.15 32.15 29.72
CA ILE A 14 25.59 31.31 28.61
C ILE A 14 26.72 32.08 27.93
N ASN A 15 27.96 31.68 28.22
CA ASN A 15 29.13 32.15 27.48
C ASN A 15 29.08 31.54 26.06
N PRO A 16 28.98 32.35 24.98
CA PRO A 16 28.85 31.84 23.62
C PRO A 16 30.00 30.95 23.17
N GLN A 17 31.25 31.26 23.56
CA GLN A 17 32.42 30.43 23.26
C GLN A 17 32.36 29.09 24.00
N ALA A 18 31.97 29.09 25.28
CA ALA A 18 31.80 27.86 26.06
C ALA A 18 30.58 27.03 25.62
N ALA A 19 29.57 27.67 25.04
CA ALA A 19 28.43 26.98 24.43
C ALA A 19 28.82 26.39 23.06
N ALA A 20 29.56 27.14 22.25
CA ALA A 20 30.07 26.68 20.95
C ALA A 20 31.02 25.49 21.09
N SER A 21 31.87 25.46 22.12
CA SER A 21 32.77 24.33 22.39
C SER A 21 32.04 23.04 22.79
N LYS A 22 30.75 23.13 23.15
CA LYS A 22 29.89 21.97 23.45
C LYS A 22 29.09 21.49 22.22
N LEU A 23 29.10 22.25 21.13
CA LEU A 23 28.46 21.83 19.89
C LEU A 23 29.32 20.76 19.22
N ALA A 24 28.67 19.71 18.73
CA ALA A 24 29.32 18.72 17.89
C ALA A 24 29.71 19.35 16.54
N ASP A 25 30.57 18.66 15.79
CA ASP A 25 30.93 19.07 14.45
C ASP A 25 29.69 19.32 13.59
N PRO A 26 29.68 20.39 12.77
CA PRO A 26 28.59 20.69 11.86
C PRO A 26 28.21 19.48 11.00
N VAL A 27 26.92 19.20 10.93
CA VAL A 27 26.41 18.14 10.05
C VAL A 27 26.53 18.62 8.61
N THR A 28 27.38 17.96 7.82
CA THR A 28 27.56 18.26 6.40
C THR A 28 26.65 17.40 5.53
N THR A 29 26.46 17.83 4.29
CA THR A 29 25.76 17.04 3.24
C THR A 29 26.38 15.65 3.08
N THR A 30 27.71 15.52 3.23
CA THR A 30 28.41 14.23 3.22
C THR A 30 27.94 13.30 4.35
N ARG A 31 27.69 13.84 5.55
CA ARG A 31 27.18 13.05 6.68
C ARG A 31 25.74 12.60 6.43
N PHE A 32 24.90 13.46 5.84
CA PHE A 32 23.55 13.08 5.40
C PHE A 32 23.57 11.99 4.31
N ALA A 33 24.44 12.11 3.31
CA ALA A 33 24.58 11.11 2.25
C ALA A 33 24.98 9.73 2.80
N LYS A 34 25.90 9.70 3.78
CA LYS A 34 26.27 8.45 4.49
C LYS A 34 25.08 7.86 5.25
N ALA A 35 24.34 8.69 5.99
CA ALA A 35 23.15 8.24 6.72
C ALA A 35 22.06 7.70 5.77
N ALA A 36 21.79 8.39 4.67
CA ALA A 36 20.84 7.97 3.65
C ALA A 36 21.24 6.62 3.01
N THR A 37 22.53 6.45 2.69
CA THR A 37 23.06 5.18 2.16
C THR A 37 22.88 4.04 3.15
N PHE A 38 23.16 4.28 4.43
CA PHE A 38 22.98 3.28 5.49
C PHE A 38 21.50 2.90 5.67
N ALA A 39 20.61 3.88 5.73
CA ALA A 39 19.17 3.66 5.82
C ALA A 39 18.61 2.89 4.61
N ALA A 40 19.06 3.22 3.40
CA ALA A 40 18.67 2.52 2.18
C ALA A 40 19.09 1.03 2.23
N ARG A 41 20.35 0.75 2.60
CA ARG A 41 20.84 -0.63 2.76
C ARG A 41 20.06 -1.42 3.83
N GLY A 42 19.77 -0.78 4.97
CA GLY A 42 19.00 -1.42 6.04
C GLY A 42 17.57 -1.76 5.60
N ARG A 43 16.92 -0.86 4.86
CA ARG A 43 15.59 -1.10 4.26
C ARG A 43 15.63 -2.25 3.26
N ASP A 44 16.64 -2.30 2.39
CA ASP A 44 16.78 -3.38 1.40
C ASP A 44 17.00 -4.74 2.07
N ASP A 45 17.81 -4.79 3.13
CA ASP A 45 18.03 -6.03 3.90
C ASP A 45 16.75 -6.50 4.58
N LEU A 46 16.01 -5.57 5.21
CA LEU A 46 14.74 -5.89 5.86
C LEU A 46 13.68 -6.38 4.85
N ALA A 47 13.60 -5.74 3.68
CA ALA A 47 12.71 -6.15 2.60
C ALA A 47 13.05 -7.57 2.11
N LYS A 48 14.34 -7.86 1.90
CA LYS A 48 14.81 -9.20 1.48
C LYS A 48 14.44 -10.30 2.48
N ARG A 49 14.49 -10.02 3.78
CA ARG A 49 14.06 -10.97 4.83
C ARG A 49 12.57 -11.29 4.76
N GLY A 50 11.75 -10.38 4.24
CA GLY A 50 10.30 -10.57 4.08
C GLY A 50 9.87 -11.15 2.74
N TYR A 51 10.77 -11.28 1.77
CA TYR A 51 10.48 -11.83 0.44
C TYR A 51 10.72 -13.33 0.38
N ALA A 52 10.15 -13.98 -0.63
CA ALA A 52 10.56 -15.33 -0.98
C ALA A 52 12.07 -15.35 -1.32
N PRO A 53 12.76 -16.50 -1.26
CA PRO A 53 14.21 -16.59 -1.49
C PRO A 53 14.71 -15.98 -2.82
N ASP A 54 13.84 -15.86 -3.82
CA ASP A 54 14.11 -15.23 -5.11
C ASP A 54 13.72 -13.74 -5.18
N GLY A 55 13.39 -13.13 -4.05
CA GLY A 55 13.07 -11.71 -3.92
C GLY A 55 11.70 -11.33 -4.50
N GLN A 56 10.88 -12.29 -4.94
CA GLN A 56 9.56 -11.99 -5.49
C GLN A 56 8.47 -12.17 -4.43
N LYS A 57 7.58 -11.16 -4.34
CA LYS A 57 6.39 -11.26 -3.51
C LYS A 57 5.34 -12.10 -4.23
N ARG A 58 4.99 -13.24 -3.65
CA ARG A 58 3.97 -14.16 -4.19
C ARG A 58 2.92 -14.45 -3.14
N LEU A 59 1.67 -14.59 -3.57
CA LEU A 59 0.66 -15.14 -2.70
C LEU A 59 1.01 -16.61 -2.40
N ARG A 60 0.97 -16.98 -1.13
CA ARG A 60 1.19 -18.37 -0.73
C ARG A 60 0.06 -19.26 -1.23
N LYS A 61 0.31 -20.57 -1.24
CA LYS A 61 -0.74 -21.57 -1.46
C LYS A 61 -1.60 -21.77 -0.21
N PHE A 62 -2.80 -22.27 -0.41
CA PHE A 62 -3.80 -22.56 0.62
C PHE A 62 -3.95 -24.06 0.79
N SER A 63 -3.93 -24.53 2.04
CA SER A 63 -4.21 -25.94 2.32
C SER A 63 -5.68 -26.26 2.04
N THR A 64 -5.99 -27.55 1.84
CA THR A 64 -7.38 -28.02 1.72
C THR A 64 -8.28 -27.51 2.87
N TRP A 65 -7.76 -27.46 4.10
CA TRP A 65 -8.50 -26.95 5.25
C TRP A 65 -8.83 -25.46 5.09
N GLU A 66 -7.86 -24.64 4.70
CA GLU A 66 -8.06 -23.19 4.50
C GLU A 66 -9.05 -22.92 3.37
N VAL A 67 -8.94 -23.65 2.26
CA VAL A 67 -9.87 -23.56 1.14
C VAL A 67 -11.29 -23.82 1.62
N CYS A 68 -11.54 -24.93 2.30
CA CYS A 68 -12.88 -25.32 2.74
C CYS A 68 -13.42 -24.46 3.90
N ARG A 69 -12.53 -23.88 4.72
CA ARG A 69 -12.92 -23.09 5.89
C ARG A 69 -13.21 -21.64 5.55
N TYR A 70 -12.43 -21.05 4.64
CA TYR A 70 -12.43 -19.61 4.42
C TYR A 70 -12.79 -19.20 2.99
N LEU A 71 -12.59 -20.06 1.98
CA LEU A 71 -12.67 -19.63 0.58
C LEU A 71 -13.86 -20.25 -0.15
N ILE A 72 -14.12 -21.53 0.06
CA ILE A 72 -15.23 -22.24 -0.58
C ILE A 72 -16.07 -22.86 0.53
N PRO A 73 -17.37 -22.52 0.64
CA PRO A 73 -18.23 -23.04 1.68
C PRO A 73 -18.59 -24.49 1.39
N VAL A 74 -17.66 -25.43 1.61
CA VAL A 74 -17.85 -26.87 1.41
C VAL A 74 -17.16 -27.66 2.52
N ALA A 75 -17.74 -28.80 2.89
CA ALA A 75 -17.08 -29.70 3.83
C ALA A 75 -15.85 -30.33 3.18
N ALA A 76 -14.73 -30.44 3.92
CA ALA A 76 -13.48 -30.98 3.38
C ALA A 76 -13.60 -32.43 2.84
N ALA A 77 -14.47 -33.25 3.45
CA ALA A 77 -14.75 -34.60 2.94
C ALA A 77 -15.44 -34.56 1.56
N HIS A 78 -16.40 -33.66 1.39
CA HIS A 78 -17.07 -33.47 0.11
C HIS A 78 -16.10 -32.96 -0.95
N PHE A 79 -15.30 -31.95 -0.60
CA PHE A 79 -14.28 -31.38 -1.47
C PHE A 79 -13.31 -32.44 -2.01
N ARG A 80 -12.76 -33.30 -1.14
CA ARG A 80 -11.86 -34.39 -1.54
C ARG A 80 -12.54 -35.41 -2.44
N ARG A 81 -13.82 -35.72 -2.18
CA ARG A 81 -14.59 -36.66 -3.01
C ARG A 81 -14.76 -36.12 -4.43
N VAL A 82 -15.11 -34.84 -4.57
CA VAL A 82 -15.24 -34.17 -5.87
C VAL A 82 -13.90 -34.19 -6.62
N LEU A 83 -12.79 -33.81 -5.98
CA LEU A 83 -11.47 -33.86 -6.63
C LEU A 83 -11.07 -35.26 -7.12
N LYS A 84 -11.50 -36.32 -6.42
CA LYS A 84 -11.25 -37.71 -6.84
C LYS A 84 -12.12 -38.12 -8.03
N GLN A 85 -13.35 -37.61 -8.11
CA GLN A 85 -14.30 -37.92 -9.19
C GLN A 85 -14.00 -37.13 -10.47
N HIS A 86 -13.39 -35.95 -10.34
CA HIS A 86 -13.07 -35.03 -11.42
C HIS A 86 -11.54 -34.80 -11.49
N PRO A 87 -10.78 -35.72 -12.11
CA PRO A 87 -9.32 -35.62 -12.22
C PRO A 87 -8.86 -34.47 -13.12
N ASP A 88 -9.77 -33.91 -13.93
CA ASP A 88 -9.58 -32.73 -14.78
C ASP A 88 -9.54 -31.41 -13.99
N LEU A 89 -10.14 -31.37 -12.79
CA LEU A 89 -10.07 -30.20 -11.91
C LEU A 89 -8.69 -30.01 -11.30
N PRO A 90 -8.32 -28.78 -10.92
CA PRO A 90 -7.08 -28.51 -10.20
C PRO A 90 -6.92 -29.41 -8.97
N GLN A 91 -5.87 -30.21 -8.98
CA GLN A 91 -5.59 -31.18 -7.92
C GLN A 91 -4.72 -30.61 -6.79
N GLY A 92 -4.17 -29.40 -6.99
CA GLY A 92 -3.16 -28.82 -6.12
C GLY A 92 -1.85 -29.63 -6.14
N ILE A 93 -0.89 -29.18 -5.34
CA ILE A 93 0.38 -29.89 -5.13
C ILE A 93 0.41 -30.57 -3.76
N GLY A 94 1.14 -31.68 -3.65
CA GLY A 94 1.28 -32.46 -2.42
C GLY A 94 0.62 -33.84 -2.52
N GLU A 95 0.79 -34.64 -1.47
CA GLU A 95 0.38 -36.04 -1.45
C GLU A 95 -0.75 -36.31 -0.44
N GLY A 96 -1.62 -37.26 -0.79
CA GLY A 96 -2.71 -37.71 0.06
C GLY A 96 -3.65 -36.57 0.50
N ALA A 97 -3.78 -36.38 1.82
CA ALA A 97 -4.66 -35.38 2.41
C ALA A 97 -4.05 -33.96 2.49
N SER A 98 -2.73 -33.84 2.27
CA SER A 98 -1.97 -32.59 2.37
C SER A 98 -1.78 -31.95 1.01
N LYS A 99 -2.90 -31.45 0.45
CA LYS A 99 -2.91 -30.72 -0.82
C LYS A 99 -2.90 -29.21 -0.60
N TRP A 100 -2.13 -28.50 -1.41
CA TRP A 100 -2.02 -27.04 -1.43
C TRP A 100 -2.36 -26.46 -2.80
N PHE A 101 -3.15 -25.40 -2.81
CA PHE A 101 -3.72 -24.80 -4.01
C PHE A 101 -3.30 -23.34 -4.16
N THR A 102 -3.03 -22.88 -5.37
CA THR A 102 -2.93 -21.45 -5.67
C THR A 102 -4.31 -20.80 -5.59
N LEU A 103 -4.37 -19.46 -5.49
CA LEU A 103 -5.66 -18.76 -5.52
C LEU A 103 -6.39 -19.00 -6.85
N GLU A 104 -5.68 -19.05 -7.97
CA GLU A 104 -6.27 -19.32 -9.28
C GLU A 104 -6.93 -20.71 -9.35
N GLU A 105 -6.25 -21.74 -8.83
CA GLU A 105 -6.84 -23.08 -8.70
C GLU A 105 -8.09 -23.06 -7.82
N VAL A 106 -8.05 -22.32 -6.70
CA VAL A 106 -9.21 -22.18 -5.81
C VAL A 106 -10.39 -21.50 -6.52
N LEU A 107 -10.15 -20.48 -7.35
CA LEU A 107 -11.20 -19.82 -8.13
C LEU A 107 -11.83 -20.76 -9.15
N THR A 108 -11.03 -21.56 -9.86
CA THR A 108 -11.53 -22.60 -10.77
C THR A 108 -12.39 -23.63 -10.04
N LEU A 109 -11.94 -24.10 -8.87
CA LEU A 109 -12.71 -25.04 -8.05
C LEU A 109 -14.02 -24.40 -7.54
N ARG A 110 -13.96 -23.13 -7.13
CA ARG A 110 -15.14 -22.35 -6.73
C ARG A 110 -16.16 -22.27 -7.86
N ASP A 111 -15.72 -22.06 -9.10
CA ASP A 111 -16.60 -22.03 -10.27
C ASP A 111 -17.24 -23.38 -10.59
N HIS A 112 -16.51 -24.47 -10.39
CA HIS A 112 -17.08 -25.81 -10.50
C HIS A 112 -18.15 -26.06 -9.42
N PHE A 113 -17.85 -25.75 -8.14
CA PHE A 113 -18.84 -25.86 -7.07
C PHE A 113 -20.03 -24.92 -7.24
N ALA A 114 -19.86 -23.76 -7.89
CA ALA A 114 -20.98 -22.89 -8.22
C ALA A 114 -21.95 -23.51 -9.26
N THR A 115 -21.46 -24.45 -10.07
CA THR A 115 -22.23 -25.11 -11.13
C THR A 115 -22.90 -26.38 -10.63
N GLU A 116 -22.21 -27.17 -9.79
CA GLU A 116 -22.67 -28.49 -9.34
C GLU A 116 -23.03 -28.56 -7.84
N GLY A 117 -22.70 -27.51 -7.08
CA GLY A 117 -22.91 -27.45 -5.65
C GLY A 117 -24.35 -27.19 -5.23
N ALA A 118 -24.55 -27.08 -3.93
CA ALA A 118 -25.88 -26.88 -3.36
C ALA A 118 -26.39 -25.46 -3.63
N ALA A 119 -27.62 -25.35 -4.13
CA ALA A 119 -28.21 -24.07 -4.54
C ALA A 119 -28.41 -23.06 -3.38
N ASP A 120 -28.36 -23.52 -2.14
CA ASP A 120 -28.45 -22.69 -0.93
C ASP A 120 -27.10 -22.06 -0.52
N ARG A 121 -26.01 -22.32 -1.26
CA ARG A 121 -24.68 -21.79 -0.97
C ARG A 121 -24.21 -20.75 -1.97
N GLU A 122 -23.60 -19.70 -1.44
CA GLU A 122 -22.95 -18.66 -2.24
C GLU A 122 -21.51 -19.06 -2.56
N TYR A 123 -21.30 -19.65 -3.74
CA TYR A 123 -19.97 -20.00 -4.23
C TYR A 123 -19.31 -18.83 -4.95
N ARG A 124 -20.06 -18.09 -5.78
CA ARG A 124 -19.55 -16.96 -6.55
C ARG A 124 -19.93 -15.64 -5.89
N PRO A 125 -19.03 -14.64 -5.92
CA PRO A 125 -19.40 -13.29 -5.55
C PRO A 125 -20.48 -12.74 -6.48
N TYR A 126 -21.48 -12.07 -5.92
CA TYR A 126 -22.54 -11.46 -6.70
C TYR A 126 -22.10 -10.12 -7.29
N ARG A 127 -22.23 -9.98 -8.62
CA ARG A 127 -22.13 -8.71 -9.34
C ARG A 127 -23.24 -8.65 -10.38
N PRO A 128 -24.20 -7.71 -10.28
CA PRO A 128 -25.22 -7.54 -11.30
C PRO A 128 -24.61 -7.24 -12.67
N GLU A 129 -25.14 -7.89 -13.70
CA GLU A 129 -24.74 -7.61 -15.08
C GLU A 129 -25.14 -6.20 -15.50
N GLY A 130 -24.33 -5.56 -16.35
CA GLY A 130 -24.58 -4.21 -16.85
C GLY A 130 -24.36 -3.06 -15.86
N LEU A 131 -24.05 -3.35 -14.58
CA LEU A 131 -23.77 -2.30 -13.60
C LEU A 131 -22.28 -1.94 -13.51
N PRO A 132 -21.97 -0.66 -13.23
CA PRO A 132 -20.59 -0.22 -13.00
C PRO A 132 -19.98 -0.94 -11.79
N ALA A 133 -18.65 -0.96 -11.73
CA ALA A 133 -17.94 -1.47 -10.57
C ALA A 133 -18.32 -0.67 -9.31
N LYS A 134 -18.44 -1.35 -8.16
CA LYS A 134 -18.60 -0.64 -6.88
C LYS A 134 -17.28 0.06 -6.55
N VAL A 135 -17.33 1.38 -6.39
CA VAL A 135 -16.17 2.21 -6.04
C VAL A 135 -16.23 2.54 -4.56
N LEU A 136 -15.16 2.23 -3.83
CA LEU A 136 -15.00 2.55 -2.42
C LEU A 136 -13.77 3.44 -2.26
N ALA A 137 -13.92 4.53 -1.51
CA ALA A 137 -12.83 5.43 -1.14
C ALA A 137 -12.61 5.36 0.37
N VAL A 138 -11.39 5.01 0.79
CA VAL A 138 -11.00 5.04 2.21
C VAL A 138 -10.31 6.37 2.48
N ALA A 139 -11.10 7.36 2.87
CA ALA A 139 -10.63 8.71 3.21
C ALA A 139 -10.66 8.94 4.72
N ASN A 140 -9.63 9.59 5.26
CA ASN A 140 -9.59 9.99 6.66
C ASN A 140 -8.61 11.16 6.86
N PHE A 141 -9.02 12.18 7.61
CA PHE A 141 -8.37 13.50 7.66
C PHE A 141 -7.02 13.54 8.40
N LYS A 142 -6.66 12.48 9.14
CA LYS A 142 -5.43 12.43 9.93
C LYS A 142 -4.43 11.40 9.37
N GLY A 143 -3.15 11.74 9.36
CA GLY A 143 -2.06 10.81 9.06
C GLY A 143 -1.99 9.68 10.09
N GLY A 144 -1.58 8.48 9.68
CA GLY A 144 -1.36 7.35 10.60
C GLY A 144 -2.61 6.64 11.15
N VAL A 145 -3.82 6.97 10.68
CA VAL A 145 -5.09 6.36 11.15
C VAL A 145 -5.46 5.03 10.46
N GLY A 146 -4.49 4.35 9.85
CA GLY A 146 -4.71 3.03 9.25
C GLY A 146 -5.45 2.99 7.91
N LYS A 147 -5.57 4.11 7.18
CA LYS A 147 -6.24 4.18 5.85
C LYS A 147 -5.71 3.13 4.88
N THR A 148 -4.40 3.15 4.63
CA THR A 148 -3.73 2.26 3.67
C THR A 148 -3.88 0.81 4.09
N SER A 149 -3.65 0.50 5.37
CA SER A 149 -3.79 -0.86 5.90
C SER A 149 -5.23 -1.37 5.79
N THR A 150 -6.23 -0.51 6.05
CA THR A 150 -7.64 -0.89 5.96
C THR A 150 -8.03 -1.14 4.51
N CYS A 151 -7.67 -0.23 3.60
CA CYS A 151 -7.91 -0.39 2.17
C CYS A 151 -7.23 -1.67 1.63
N ALA A 152 -5.99 -1.94 2.04
CA ALA A 152 -5.22 -3.09 1.57
C ALA A 152 -5.89 -4.40 2.01
N HIS A 153 -6.23 -4.53 3.30
CA HIS A 153 -6.88 -5.74 3.81
C HIS A 153 -8.30 -5.91 3.26
N LEU A 154 -9.06 -4.83 3.06
CA LEU A 154 -10.38 -4.90 2.43
C LEU A 154 -10.26 -5.42 0.99
N ALA A 155 -9.31 -4.89 0.21
CA ALA A 155 -9.06 -5.34 -1.15
C ALA A 155 -8.60 -6.80 -1.21
N MET A 156 -7.68 -7.20 -0.33
CA MET A 156 -7.21 -8.59 -0.23
C MET A 156 -8.33 -9.54 0.16
N SER A 157 -9.17 -9.17 1.14
CA SER A 157 -10.32 -9.98 1.57
C SER A 157 -11.30 -10.17 0.42
N ALA A 158 -11.69 -9.08 -0.26
CA ALA A 158 -12.59 -9.15 -1.40
C ALA A 158 -12.01 -10.00 -2.54
N ALA A 159 -10.70 -9.93 -2.80
CA ALA A 159 -10.04 -10.78 -3.78
C ALA A 159 -10.07 -12.28 -3.38
N LEU A 160 -9.86 -12.60 -2.10
CA LEU A 160 -9.99 -13.97 -1.59
C LEU A 160 -11.42 -14.49 -1.66
N ASP A 161 -12.42 -13.63 -1.48
CA ASP A 161 -13.84 -13.93 -1.69
C ASP A 161 -14.20 -14.08 -3.19
N GLY A 162 -13.25 -13.81 -4.09
CA GLY A 162 -13.38 -14.06 -5.53
C GLY A 162 -13.76 -12.84 -6.36
N TYR A 163 -13.90 -11.68 -5.74
CA TYR A 163 -14.15 -10.45 -6.49
C TYR A 163 -12.92 -10.09 -7.34
N LYS A 164 -13.17 -9.54 -8.52
CA LYS A 164 -12.13 -8.82 -9.27
C LYS A 164 -11.96 -7.45 -8.64
N VAL A 165 -10.81 -7.21 -8.02
CA VAL A 165 -10.51 -5.98 -7.27
C VAL A 165 -9.42 -5.19 -7.97
N LEU A 166 -9.65 -3.88 -8.10
CA LEU A 166 -8.64 -2.90 -8.50
C LEU A 166 -8.40 -1.95 -7.33
N VAL A 167 -7.14 -1.75 -6.97
CA VAL A 167 -6.73 -0.75 -5.99
C VAL A 167 -6.05 0.40 -6.72
N ILE A 168 -6.47 1.63 -6.43
CA ILE A 168 -5.87 2.84 -6.97
C ILE A 168 -5.19 3.57 -5.81
N ASP A 169 -3.87 3.72 -5.90
CA ASP A 169 -3.05 4.42 -4.91
C ASP A 169 -2.87 5.88 -5.35
N LEU A 170 -3.55 6.80 -4.67
CA LEU A 170 -3.45 8.25 -4.90
C LEU A 170 -2.64 8.96 -3.80
N ASP A 171 -1.95 8.19 -2.96
CA ASP A 171 -1.07 8.72 -1.92
C ASP A 171 0.35 8.87 -2.46
N SER A 172 0.91 10.07 -2.35
CA SER A 172 2.25 10.40 -2.84
C SER A 172 3.35 9.60 -2.12
N GLN A 173 3.05 9.09 -0.92
CA GLN A 173 3.93 8.21 -0.16
C GLN A 173 4.01 6.78 -0.74
N GLY A 174 3.10 6.38 -1.63
CA GLY A 174 3.18 5.09 -2.33
C GLY A 174 3.11 3.85 -1.42
N SER A 175 2.53 3.99 -0.22
CA SER A 175 2.51 2.93 0.79
C SER A 175 1.70 1.71 0.34
N MET A 176 0.55 1.91 -0.34
CA MET A 176 -0.25 0.81 -0.87
C MET A 176 0.52 0.07 -1.97
N THR A 177 1.13 0.83 -2.88
CA THR A 177 1.97 0.29 -3.96
C THR A 177 3.06 -0.62 -3.39
N SER A 178 3.75 -0.17 -2.35
CA SER A 178 4.78 -0.95 -1.64
C SER A 178 4.22 -2.22 -0.98
N ILE A 179 3.06 -2.11 -0.32
CA ILE A 179 2.35 -3.27 0.28
C ILE A 179 2.00 -4.31 -0.78
N LEU A 180 1.70 -3.92 -2.01
CA LEU A 180 1.38 -4.85 -3.10
C LEU A 180 2.63 -5.33 -3.86
N GLY A 181 3.83 -4.95 -3.42
CA GLY A 181 5.10 -5.41 -4.00
C GLY A 181 5.63 -4.53 -5.13
N GLY A 182 5.00 -3.37 -5.38
CA GLY A 182 5.53 -2.35 -6.27
C GLY A 182 6.71 -1.60 -5.65
N LYS A 183 7.53 -0.99 -6.50
CA LYS A 183 8.61 -0.10 -6.07
C LYS A 183 8.24 1.34 -6.44
N VAL A 184 8.34 2.24 -5.48
CA VAL A 184 8.17 3.68 -5.68
C VAL A 184 9.52 4.33 -5.42
N GLU A 185 10.17 4.77 -6.48
CA GLU A 185 11.51 5.37 -6.41
C GLU A 185 11.46 6.77 -5.80
N ASP A 186 10.48 7.55 -6.24
CA ASP A 186 10.21 8.90 -5.79
C ASP A 186 8.72 9.26 -5.96
N GLU A 187 8.35 10.41 -5.42
CA GLU A 187 7.00 10.96 -5.49
C GLU A 187 6.52 11.23 -6.93
N TRP A 188 7.44 11.50 -7.86
CA TRP A 188 7.14 11.74 -9.28
C TRP A 188 6.74 10.48 -10.04
N LYS A 189 6.97 9.30 -9.46
CA LYS A 189 6.47 8.01 -9.97
C LYS A 189 5.11 7.62 -9.40
N THR A 190 4.39 8.54 -8.77
CA THR A 190 3.03 8.31 -8.24
C THR A 190 1.97 9.06 -9.06
N ALA A 191 0.71 9.03 -8.64
CA ALA A 191 -0.34 9.84 -9.24
C ALA A 191 -0.19 11.35 -8.95
N PHE A 192 0.67 11.72 -7.99
CA PHE A 192 0.84 13.10 -7.53
C PHE A 192 1.14 14.11 -8.64
N PRO A 193 2.07 13.89 -9.59
CA PRO A 193 2.36 14.89 -10.64
C PRO A 193 1.15 15.19 -11.54
N LEU A 194 0.30 14.19 -11.77
CA LEU A 194 -0.93 14.37 -12.54
C LEU A 194 -1.92 15.23 -11.76
N MET A 195 -2.08 14.98 -10.46
CA MET A 195 -2.94 15.77 -9.58
C MET A 195 -2.44 17.21 -9.45
N ALA A 196 -1.15 17.40 -9.21
CA ALA A 196 -0.51 18.71 -9.10
C ALA A 196 -0.67 19.52 -10.39
N LYS A 197 -0.41 18.91 -11.55
CA LYS A 197 -0.61 19.56 -12.87
C LYS A 197 -2.08 19.94 -13.09
N HIS A 198 -3.01 19.05 -12.76
CA HIS A 198 -4.44 19.30 -12.92
C HIS A 198 -4.90 20.45 -12.02
N PHE A 199 -4.48 20.46 -10.75
CA PHE A 199 -4.77 21.53 -9.81
C PHE A 199 -4.21 22.87 -10.29
N ALA A 200 -2.94 22.92 -10.69
CA ALA A 200 -2.32 24.14 -11.18
C ALA A 200 -3.03 24.70 -12.42
N SER A 201 -3.41 23.82 -13.36
CA SER A 201 -4.14 24.20 -14.57
C SER A 201 -5.53 24.75 -14.23
N HIS A 202 -6.22 24.12 -13.29
CA HIS A 202 -7.53 24.57 -12.81
C HIS A 202 -7.43 25.96 -12.14
N VAL A 203 -6.46 26.16 -11.24
CA VAL A 203 -6.23 27.46 -10.58
C VAL A 203 -5.93 28.56 -11.60
N GLN A 204 -5.10 28.27 -12.62
CA GLN A 204 -4.81 29.23 -13.68
C GLN A 204 -6.06 29.62 -14.47
N GLN A 205 -6.90 28.66 -14.84
CA GLN A 205 -8.16 28.92 -15.54
C GLN A 205 -9.13 29.75 -14.69
N GLU A 206 -9.26 29.40 -13.41
CA GLU A 206 -10.11 30.12 -12.46
C GLU A 206 -9.62 31.57 -12.24
N ASN A 207 -8.31 31.79 -12.18
CA ASN A 207 -7.74 33.13 -12.03
C ASN A 207 -7.99 34.03 -13.25
N LEU A 208 -8.08 33.47 -14.47
CA LEU A 208 -8.49 34.24 -15.64
C LEU A 208 -9.91 34.80 -15.48
N VAL A 209 -10.83 33.99 -14.96
CA VAL A 209 -12.22 34.39 -14.68
C VAL A 209 -12.27 35.45 -13.58
N ARG A 210 -11.58 35.20 -12.46
CA ARG A 210 -11.51 36.12 -11.31
C ARG A 210 -10.96 37.48 -11.67
N LYS A 211 -9.88 37.51 -12.46
CA LYS A 211 -9.29 38.75 -12.96
C LYS A 211 -10.27 39.54 -13.82
N ALA A 212 -11.03 38.86 -14.68
CA ALA A 212 -12.06 39.50 -15.50
C ALA A 212 -13.24 40.05 -14.68
N SER A 213 -13.58 39.42 -13.55
CA SER A 213 -14.64 39.86 -12.64
C SER A 213 -14.18 40.83 -11.55
N GLY A 214 -12.89 41.21 -11.52
CA GLY A 214 -12.31 42.04 -10.46
C GLY A 214 -12.23 41.35 -9.08
N THR A 215 -12.31 40.02 -9.05
CA THR A 215 -12.18 39.20 -7.84
C THR A 215 -10.71 38.84 -7.61
N ALA A 216 -10.30 38.71 -6.34
CA ALA A 216 -8.94 38.32 -5.99
C ALA A 216 -8.58 36.91 -6.52
N GLU A 217 -7.38 36.79 -7.08
CA GLU A 217 -6.81 35.55 -7.58
C GLU A 217 -6.50 34.55 -6.45
N ILE A 218 -6.60 33.27 -6.76
CA ILE A 218 -6.18 32.17 -5.90
C ILE A 218 -4.66 32.00 -6.04
N THR A 219 -3.93 32.05 -4.93
CA THR A 219 -2.50 31.75 -4.92
C THR A 219 -2.26 30.24 -5.05
N LEU A 220 -1.27 29.85 -5.84
CA LEU A 220 -0.74 28.49 -5.78
C LEU A 220 -0.01 28.35 -4.44
N ASP A 221 -0.44 27.39 -3.63
CA ASP A 221 0.26 27.04 -2.40
C ASP A 221 1.63 26.42 -2.77
N GLU A 222 2.72 26.95 -2.22
CA GLU A 222 4.07 26.42 -2.44
C GLU A 222 4.29 25.07 -1.74
N THR A 223 3.36 24.66 -0.86
CA THR A 223 3.43 23.41 -0.09
C THR A 223 2.74 22.22 -0.76
N LEU A 224 2.20 22.40 -1.97
CA LEU A 224 1.65 21.31 -2.77
C LEU A 224 2.72 20.36 -3.30
#